data_AF-A0A6C0FAQ9-F1
#
_entry.id   AF-A0A6C0FAQ9-F1
#
_cell.length_a   1.000
_cell.length_b   1.000
_cell.length_c   1.000
_cell.angle_alpha   90.00
_cell.angle_beta   90.00
_cell.angle_gamma   90.00
#
_symmetry.space_group_name_H-M   'P 1'
#
loop_
_entity.id
_entity.type
_entity.pdbx_description
1 polymer ?
#
loop_
_entity_poly.entity_id
_entity_poly.type
_entity_poly.pdbx_seq_one_letter_code
_entity_poly.pdbx_strand_id
1 'polypeptide(L)'
;MTTEYITYNIKDVTDFYKQLDDNSLDGIEDDTNLCLISQQPLEEQHVTLVCGHRFNYDPLFKDVYNHKKKHYTLDTMRLRDYQIRCPYCRNIQNQLIPYCPGKDKVHGVNCLTNMNNEMYLPMKFPSMYHIHYKNYAKGYCCHDIDDIQEMINNPQHLVKCVDTTVIYNQIDERVYCKKHLKQVNDQYFKSETAAISKNILSNTSELNRLKQLEKKIQAEKNKLLTKLNTLEMTSKSLKNRKEQANMVCKKKATNKNSGQPLLENVILSSYDPNTGDSVYTLPQNELSTPSKVRPQCIAFTNSSKDSKPCKCKSVKGSVYCTRHKNIFGM
;
A
#
# COMPACT_ATOMS: atom_id res chain seq x y z
N MET A 1 6.75 13.23 80.26
CA MET A 1 6.63 14.21 79.16
C MET A 1 5.44 15.08 79.47
N THR A 2 5.68 16.29 79.98
CA THR A 2 4.65 17.27 80.35
C THR A 2 4.29 18.08 79.11
N THR A 3 3.03 18.00 78.68
CA THR A 3 2.47 18.84 77.62
C THR A 3 2.05 20.18 78.21
N GLU A 4 2.76 21.25 77.84
CA GLU A 4 2.33 22.62 78.10
C GLU A 4 1.28 23.04 77.06
N TYR A 5 0.11 23.48 77.55
CA TYR A 5 -0.93 24.07 76.71
C TYR A 5 -0.69 25.57 76.58
N ILE A 6 -0.56 26.06 75.35
CA ILE A 6 -0.46 27.49 75.03
C ILE A 6 -1.87 28.10 75.14
N THR A 7 -2.12 28.88 76.18
CA THR A 7 -3.30 29.74 76.29
C THR A 7 -3.13 30.98 75.42
N TYR A 8 -3.87 31.08 74.32
CA TYR A 8 -3.97 32.30 73.51
C TYR A 8 -4.87 33.33 74.19
N ASN A 9 -4.40 34.57 74.26
CA ASN A 9 -5.13 35.70 74.84
C ASN A 9 -6.31 36.11 73.95
N ILE A 10 -7.54 35.84 74.41
CA ILE A 10 -8.82 36.10 73.71
C ILE A 10 -9.07 37.60 73.41
N LYS A 11 -8.29 38.50 74.04
CA LYS A 11 -8.40 39.95 73.83
C LYS A 11 -7.96 40.42 72.44
N ASP A 12 -7.08 39.68 71.76
CA ASP A 12 -6.57 40.03 70.43
C ASP A 12 -7.59 39.67 69.32
N VAL A 13 -8.38 38.61 69.56
CA VAL A 13 -9.43 38.15 68.63
C VAL A 13 -10.64 39.09 68.63
N THR A 14 -10.93 39.75 69.74
CA THR A 14 -12.08 40.66 69.85
C THR A 14 -11.85 42.02 69.20
N ASP A 15 -10.60 42.41 68.95
CA ASP A 15 -10.26 43.66 68.26
C ASP A 15 -10.48 43.55 66.74
N PHE A 16 -10.22 42.37 66.16
CA PHE A 16 -10.45 42.10 64.74
C PHE A 16 -11.94 42.21 64.35
N TYR A 17 -12.85 41.65 65.15
CA TYR A 17 -14.28 41.72 64.85
C TYR A 17 -14.87 43.12 65.03
N LYS A 18 -14.31 43.94 65.93
CA LYS A 18 -14.71 45.36 66.05
C LYS A 18 -14.31 46.18 64.82
N GLN A 19 -13.13 45.92 64.26
CA GLN A 19 -12.68 46.58 63.03
C GLN A 19 -13.51 46.17 61.79
N LEU A 20 -14.17 45.02 61.82
CA LEU A 20 -15.13 44.62 60.78
C LEU A 20 -16.47 45.34 60.93
N ASP A 21 -16.95 45.54 62.17
CA ASP A 21 -18.21 46.27 62.44
C ASP A 21 -18.05 47.79 62.22
N ASP A 22 -16.89 48.39 62.47
CA ASP A 22 -16.66 49.82 62.21
C ASP A 22 -16.59 50.16 60.70
N ASN A 23 -16.52 49.15 59.82
CA ASN A 23 -16.69 49.31 58.37
C ASN A 23 -18.14 49.09 57.91
N SER A 24 -19.11 49.07 58.83
CA SER A 24 -20.53 48.95 58.53
C SER A 24 -21.11 50.26 57.96
N LEU A 25 -20.95 50.44 56.65
CA LEU A 25 -22.05 50.75 55.73
C LEU A 25 -22.95 51.97 56.01
N ASP A 26 -22.38 53.16 56.15
CA ASP A 26 -23.10 54.41 55.84
C ASP A 26 -22.77 54.84 54.39
N GLY A 27 -23.48 54.25 53.42
CA GLY A 27 -23.43 54.68 52.02
C GLY A 27 -23.46 53.59 50.93
N ILE A 28 -24.15 52.46 51.12
CA ILE A 28 -24.37 51.52 50.01
C ILE A 28 -25.42 52.10 49.06
N GLU A 29 -24.97 52.84 48.06
CA GLU A 29 -25.64 52.84 46.78
C GLU A 29 -25.56 51.42 46.22
N ASP A 30 -26.71 50.75 46.21
CA ASP A 30 -27.07 49.53 45.50
C ASP A 30 -25.91 48.84 44.72
N ASP A 31 -25.25 47.88 45.38
CA ASP A 31 -24.16 47.02 44.86
C ASP A 31 -24.63 46.09 43.70
N THR A 32 -25.80 46.38 43.13
CA THR A 32 -26.52 45.62 42.10
C THR A 32 -25.96 45.83 40.69
N ASN A 33 -25.04 46.79 40.53
CA ASN A 33 -24.48 47.20 39.25
C ASN A 33 -23.00 46.84 39.03
N LEU A 34 -22.42 45.97 39.88
CA LEU A 34 -21.05 45.47 39.69
C LEU A 34 -21.04 44.03 39.15
N CYS A 35 -20.02 43.72 38.35
CA CYS A 35 -19.71 42.38 37.88
C CYS A 35 -19.03 41.57 38.99
N LEU A 36 -19.63 40.45 39.40
CA LEU A 36 -19.14 39.63 40.53
C LEU A 36 -17.81 38.89 40.29
N ILE A 37 -17.25 38.95 39.08
CA ILE A 37 -15.92 38.38 38.77
C ILE A 37 -14.84 39.46 38.77
N SER A 38 -15.08 40.58 38.08
CA SER A 38 -14.07 41.64 37.90
C SER A 38 -14.18 42.76 38.93
N GLN A 39 -15.28 42.82 39.69
CA GLN A 39 -15.61 43.93 40.60
C GLN A 39 -15.63 45.29 39.87
N GLN A 40 -15.96 45.28 38.58
CA GLN A 40 -16.10 46.47 37.74
C GLN A 40 -17.58 46.74 37.47
N PRO A 41 -17.97 47.98 37.14
CA PRO A 41 -19.34 48.27 36.70
C PRO A 41 -19.81 47.34 35.58
N LEU A 42 -21.09 46.96 35.64
CA LEU A 42 -21.71 46.13 34.61
C LEU A 42 -21.79 46.91 33.29
N GLU A 43 -21.24 46.31 32.24
CA GLU A 43 -21.28 46.87 30.89
C GLU A 43 -22.68 46.72 30.27
N GLU A 44 -22.95 47.46 29.19
CA GLU A 44 -24.22 47.34 28.43
C GLU A 44 -24.50 45.91 27.98
N GLN A 45 -23.45 45.14 27.66
CA GLN A 45 -23.52 43.75 27.21
C GLN A 45 -23.31 42.73 28.33
N HIS A 46 -23.71 43.06 29.57
CA HIS A 46 -23.66 42.12 30.68
C HIS A 46 -24.60 40.92 30.46
N VAL A 47 -24.25 39.80 31.10
CA VAL A 47 -24.99 38.54 31.05
C VAL A 47 -25.54 38.22 32.43
N THR A 48 -26.85 37.95 32.49
CA THR A 48 -27.51 37.46 33.69
C THR A 48 -27.74 35.96 33.56
N LEU A 49 -27.18 35.18 34.48
CA LEU A 49 -27.37 33.72 34.51
C LEU A 49 -28.75 33.36 35.11
N VAL A 50 -29.21 32.12 34.92
CA VAL A 50 -30.49 31.61 35.43
C VAL A 50 -30.57 31.69 36.97
N CYS A 51 -29.42 31.62 37.64
CA CYS A 51 -29.31 31.80 39.09
C CYS A 51 -29.40 33.27 39.56
N GLY A 52 -29.61 34.24 38.67
CA GLY A 52 -29.75 35.66 38.98
C GLY A 52 -28.45 36.46 39.01
N HIS A 53 -27.29 35.81 39.04
CA HIS A 53 -26.00 36.51 39.07
C HIS A 53 -25.65 37.17 37.73
N ARG A 54 -25.14 38.41 37.80
CA ARG A 54 -24.80 39.26 36.65
C ARG A 54 -23.29 39.38 36.50
N PHE A 55 -22.82 39.29 35.25
CA PHE A 55 -21.40 39.36 34.92
C PHE A 55 -21.17 40.11 33.61
N ASN A 56 -20.02 40.76 33.47
CA ASN A 56 -19.57 41.22 32.15
C ASN A 56 -19.23 40.02 31.28
N TYR A 57 -19.44 40.18 29.97
CA TYR A 57 -19.33 39.09 29.02
C TYR A 57 -17.93 38.47 29.00
N ASP A 58 -16.87 39.29 28.95
CA ASP A 58 -15.50 38.81 28.80
C ASP A 58 -14.99 38.02 30.01
N PRO A 59 -15.15 38.50 31.27
CA PRO A 59 -14.81 37.71 32.45
C PRO A 59 -15.56 36.38 32.52
N LEU A 60 -16.87 36.40 32.23
CA LEU A 60 -17.70 35.19 32.26
C LEU A 60 -17.30 34.20 31.15
N PHE A 61 -17.10 34.69 29.93
CA PHE A 61 -16.67 33.88 28.79
C PHE A 61 -15.35 33.18 29.08
N LYS A 62 -14.37 33.91 29.63
CA LYS A 62 -13.05 33.37 29.96
C LYS A 62 -13.14 32.29 31.05
N ASP A 63 -13.96 32.50 32.07
CA ASP A 63 -14.17 31.50 33.13
C ASP A 63 -14.80 30.21 32.58
N VAL A 64 -15.93 30.34 31.86
CA VAL A 64 -16.62 29.19 31.24
C VAL A 64 -15.70 28.46 30.25
N TYR A 65 -14.93 29.19 29.44
CA TYR A 65 -13.96 28.62 28.53
C TYR A 65 -12.88 27.81 29.27
N ASN A 66 -12.29 28.39 30.31
CA ASN A 66 -11.23 27.75 31.09
C ASN A 66 -11.75 26.49 31.79
N HIS A 67 -12.94 26.56 32.41
CA HIS A 67 -13.60 25.42 33.01
C HIS A 67 -13.79 24.28 31.98
N LYS A 68 -14.38 24.58 30.82
CA LYS A 68 -14.77 23.54 29.86
C LYS A 68 -13.63 23.02 28.99
N LYS A 69 -12.61 23.82 28.72
CA LYS A 69 -11.54 23.47 27.76
C LYS A 69 -10.19 23.20 28.42
N LYS A 70 -9.78 23.99 29.41
CA LYS A 70 -8.42 23.90 29.99
C LYS A 70 -8.37 23.05 31.26
N HIS A 71 -9.36 23.19 32.13
CA HIS A 71 -9.34 22.64 33.49
C HIS A 71 -10.43 21.61 33.74
N TYR A 72 -10.95 20.98 32.68
CA TYR A 72 -12.05 20.00 32.79
C TYR A 72 -11.70 18.77 33.63
N THR A 73 -10.41 18.50 33.89
CA THR A 73 -9.91 17.39 34.71
C THR A 73 -9.86 17.71 36.21
N LEU A 74 -9.89 18.99 36.60
CA LEU A 74 -9.80 19.42 38.00
C LEU A 74 -11.16 19.43 38.70
N ASP A 75 -12.25 19.27 37.94
CA ASP A 75 -13.61 19.24 38.44
C ASP A 75 -14.09 17.80 38.64
N THR A 76 -14.76 17.53 39.74
CA THR A 76 -15.35 16.20 40.02
C THR A 76 -16.55 15.90 39.11
N MET A 77 -17.18 16.95 38.53
CA MET A 77 -18.35 16.80 37.68
C MET A 77 -18.12 17.39 36.29
N ARG A 78 -18.19 16.53 35.27
CA ARG A 78 -18.08 16.94 33.86
C ARG A 78 -19.40 17.53 33.35
N LEU A 79 -19.37 18.81 32.98
CA LEU A 79 -20.51 19.50 32.36
C LEU A 79 -20.74 19.02 30.93
N ARG A 80 -22.01 18.92 30.51
CA ARG A 80 -22.38 18.65 29.11
C ARG A 80 -22.11 19.86 28.23
N ASP A 81 -22.11 19.67 26.91
CA ASP A 81 -21.81 20.75 25.97
C ASP A 81 -22.76 21.93 26.07
N TYR A 82 -24.04 21.70 26.39
CA TYR A 82 -25.05 22.75 26.57
C TYR A 82 -25.15 23.28 28.01
N GLN A 83 -24.31 22.80 28.92
CA GLN A 83 -24.31 23.19 30.33
C GLN A 83 -23.17 24.14 30.65
N ILE A 84 -23.45 25.12 31.50
CA ILE A 84 -22.43 25.97 32.14
C ILE A 84 -22.69 26.05 33.64
N ARG A 85 -21.63 26.32 34.40
CA ARG A 85 -21.68 26.50 35.84
C ARG A 85 -21.48 27.98 36.17
N CYS A 86 -22.30 28.54 37.05
CA CYS A 86 -22.10 29.89 37.54
C CYS A 86 -20.77 30.00 38.31
N PRO A 87 -19.91 30.99 38.01
CA PRO A 87 -18.63 31.15 38.72
C PRO A 87 -18.80 31.51 40.20
N TYR A 88 -19.90 32.18 40.55
CA TYR A 88 -20.17 32.64 41.91
C TYR A 88 -20.84 31.56 42.78
N CYS A 89 -22.08 31.17 42.45
CA CYS A 89 -22.85 30.22 43.26
C CYS A 89 -22.69 28.75 42.86
N ARG A 90 -21.92 28.46 41.81
CA ARG A 90 -21.71 27.10 41.26
C ARG A 90 -22.98 26.38 40.78
N ASN A 91 -24.11 27.05 40.67
CA ASN A 91 -25.33 26.47 40.07
C ASN A 91 -25.08 26.09 38.60
N ILE A 92 -25.53 24.89 38.20
CA ILE A 92 -25.39 24.39 36.82
C ILE A 92 -26.68 24.72 36.07
N GLN A 93 -26.56 25.41 34.95
CA GLN A 93 -27.68 25.71 34.05
C GLN A 93 -27.50 25.02 32.70
N ASN A 94 -28.62 24.68 32.06
CA ASN A 94 -28.67 24.03 30.74
C ASN A 94 -28.74 25.04 29.59
N GLN A 95 -28.17 26.23 29.79
CA GLN A 95 -28.17 27.31 28.81
C GLN A 95 -26.75 27.89 28.71
N LEU A 96 -26.25 27.98 27.49
CA LEU A 96 -24.97 28.61 27.20
C LEU A 96 -25.04 30.13 27.41
N ILE A 97 -23.88 30.77 27.51
CA ILE A 97 -23.86 32.23 27.48
C ILE A 97 -24.34 32.71 26.09
N PRO A 98 -25.11 33.81 26.01
CA PRO A 98 -25.57 34.34 24.73
C PRO A 98 -24.42 34.63 23.77
N TYR A 99 -24.64 34.59 22.47
CA TYR A 99 -23.61 35.02 21.51
C TYR A 99 -23.54 36.55 21.45
N CYS A 100 -22.35 37.12 21.70
CA CYS A 100 -22.10 38.55 21.51
C CYS A 100 -21.45 38.83 20.15
N PRO A 101 -22.01 39.73 19.30
CA PRO A 101 -21.40 40.14 18.03
C PRO A 101 -19.98 40.70 18.24
N GLY A 102 -19.04 40.30 17.38
CA GLY A 102 -17.63 40.70 17.51
C GLY A 102 -16.79 39.81 18.44
N LYS A 103 -17.38 38.78 19.04
CA LYS A 103 -16.66 37.73 19.80
C LYS A 103 -16.63 36.41 19.04
N ASP A 104 -15.63 35.58 19.36
CA ASP A 104 -15.47 34.26 18.74
C ASP A 104 -16.58 33.29 19.14
N LYS A 105 -17.02 32.46 18.18
CA LYS A 105 -17.96 31.36 18.44
C LYS A 105 -17.19 30.12 18.90
N VAL A 106 -17.41 29.72 20.14
CA VAL A 106 -16.76 28.57 20.77
C VAL A 106 -17.78 27.52 21.21
N HIS A 107 -17.61 26.31 20.68
CA HIS A 107 -18.49 25.18 20.97
C HIS A 107 -18.55 24.85 22.46
N GLY A 108 -19.77 24.81 22.98
CA GLY A 108 -20.11 24.54 24.36
C GLY A 108 -19.87 25.71 25.31
N VAL A 109 -19.47 26.88 24.81
CA VAL A 109 -19.31 28.10 25.62
C VAL A 109 -20.42 29.07 25.26
N ASN A 110 -20.42 29.62 24.04
CA ASN A 110 -21.43 30.57 23.54
C ASN A 110 -22.15 30.09 22.27
N CYS A 111 -21.84 28.88 21.78
CA CYS A 111 -22.58 28.25 20.71
C CYS A 111 -22.62 26.73 20.86
N LEU A 112 -23.70 26.12 20.37
CA LEU A 112 -23.77 24.70 20.09
C LEU A 112 -23.53 24.50 18.59
N THR A 113 -22.33 24.81 18.11
CA THR A 113 -21.94 24.32 16.78
C THR A 113 -21.96 22.80 16.80
N ASN A 114 -22.60 22.16 15.82
CA ASN A 114 -22.50 20.72 15.63
C ASN A 114 -21.06 20.33 15.23
N MET A 115 -20.10 20.45 16.15
CA MET A 115 -18.72 19.96 16.00
C MET A 115 -18.68 18.45 15.75
N ASN A 116 -19.79 17.75 16.04
CA ASN A 116 -19.97 16.34 15.75
C ASN A 116 -20.39 16.04 14.29
N ASN A 117 -20.50 17.02 13.39
CA ASN A 117 -20.68 16.70 11.97
C ASN A 117 -19.34 16.73 11.22
N GLU A 118 -18.49 17.75 11.41
CA GLU A 118 -17.28 17.89 10.61
C GLU A 118 -16.21 16.81 10.89
N MET A 119 -16.08 16.33 12.13
CA MET A 119 -15.13 15.25 12.47
C MET A 119 -15.62 13.84 12.04
N TYR A 120 -16.89 13.68 11.66
CA TYR A 120 -17.52 12.39 11.31
C TYR A 120 -17.87 12.26 9.81
N LEU A 121 -17.54 13.27 8.99
CA LEU A 121 -17.65 13.23 7.53
C LEU A 121 -16.55 12.46 6.76
N PRO A 122 -15.34 12.18 7.28
CA PRO A 122 -14.25 11.66 6.45
C PRO A 122 -14.53 10.32 5.76
N MET A 123 -15.35 9.45 6.38
CA MET A 123 -15.73 8.16 5.79
C MET A 123 -17.08 8.18 5.06
N LYS A 124 -17.66 9.37 4.87
CA LYS A 124 -18.83 9.58 3.99
C LYS A 124 -18.41 9.96 2.57
N PHE A 125 -17.27 10.62 2.41
CA PHE A 125 -16.78 11.09 1.11
C PHE A 125 -15.52 10.32 0.68
N PRO A 126 -15.51 9.72 -0.53
CA PRO A 126 -14.36 8.99 -1.05
C PRO A 126 -13.05 9.79 -1.06
N SER A 127 -13.12 11.10 -1.31
CA SER A 127 -11.97 12.00 -1.30
C SER A 127 -11.24 12.06 0.05
N MET A 128 -11.88 11.62 1.14
CA MET A 128 -11.39 11.73 2.51
C MET A 128 -11.02 10.37 3.14
N TYR A 129 -11.19 9.26 2.41
CA TYR A 129 -10.95 7.91 2.93
C TYR A 129 -9.53 7.69 3.46
N HIS A 130 -8.54 8.29 2.82
CA HIS A 130 -7.13 8.16 3.17
C HIS A 130 -6.76 8.83 4.51
N ILE A 131 -7.59 9.74 5.05
CA ILE A 131 -7.26 10.54 6.23
C ILE A 131 -7.40 9.73 7.54
N HIS A 132 -8.24 8.69 7.59
CA HIS A 132 -8.41 7.82 8.78
C HIS A 132 -8.11 6.34 8.51
N TYR A 133 -6.95 6.05 7.92
CA TYR A 133 -6.59 4.69 7.50
C TYR A 133 -6.28 3.68 8.63
N LYS A 134 -6.14 4.14 9.89
CA LYS A 134 -5.75 3.27 11.02
C LYS A 134 -6.88 2.89 11.97
N ASN A 135 -8.00 3.61 11.95
CA ASN A 135 -9.06 3.47 12.94
C ASN A 135 -10.41 3.28 12.25
N TYR A 136 -11.29 2.52 12.89
CA TYR A 136 -12.69 2.46 12.49
C TYR A 136 -13.36 3.80 12.77
N ALA A 137 -14.16 4.27 11.82
CA ALA A 137 -14.92 5.52 11.91
C ALA A 137 -16.33 5.33 11.35
N LYS A 138 -17.21 6.30 11.62
CA LYS A 138 -18.58 6.28 11.10
C LYS A 138 -18.59 6.66 9.61
N GLY A 139 -19.17 5.81 8.77
CA GLY A 139 -19.25 6.00 7.33
C GLY A 139 -20.17 4.97 6.67
N TYR A 140 -20.09 4.89 5.34
CA TYR A 140 -20.87 3.94 4.55
C TYR A 140 -19.96 2.85 4.00
N CYS A 141 -20.34 1.58 4.14
CA CYS A 141 -19.55 0.46 3.63
C CYS A 141 -19.71 0.35 2.11
N CYS A 142 -18.59 0.23 1.39
CA CYS A 142 -18.53 0.10 -0.08
C CYS A 142 -18.80 -1.32 -0.61
N HIS A 143 -19.44 -2.19 0.17
CA HIS A 143 -19.71 -3.55 -0.26
C HIS A 143 -20.83 -3.56 -1.31
N ASP A 144 -20.63 -4.31 -2.40
CA ASP A 144 -21.53 -4.38 -3.57
C ASP A 144 -21.77 -3.04 -4.29
N ILE A 145 -20.80 -2.13 -4.22
CA ILE A 145 -20.85 -0.85 -4.92
C ILE A 145 -19.81 -0.87 -6.03
N ASP A 146 -20.24 -0.88 -7.28
CA ASP A 146 -19.32 -0.94 -8.41
C ASP A 146 -18.70 0.44 -8.68
N ASP A 147 -19.54 1.49 -8.72
CA ASP A 147 -19.12 2.87 -8.96
C ASP A 147 -19.15 3.72 -7.69
N ILE A 148 -17.96 4.20 -7.29
CA ILE A 148 -17.77 5.06 -6.13
C ILE A 148 -18.36 6.47 -6.38
N GLN A 149 -18.47 6.92 -7.64
CA GLN A 149 -19.04 8.22 -7.96
C GLN A 149 -20.55 8.25 -7.68
N GLU A 150 -21.26 7.14 -7.88
CA GLU A 150 -22.69 7.05 -7.55
C GLU A 150 -22.95 7.22 -6.04
N MET A 151 -22.02 6.75 -5.19
CA MET A 151 -22.10 6.95 -3.75
C MET A 151 -22.05 8.42 -3.33
N ILE A 152 -21.36 9.28 -4.07
CA ILE A 152 -21.24 10.71 -3.73
C ILE A 152 -22.59 11.40 -3.92
N ASN A 153 -23.33 11.01 -4.96
CA ASN A 153 -24.58 11.66 -5.33
C ASN A 153 -25.77 11.13 -4.54
N ASN A 154 -25.80 9.84 -4.17
CA ASN A 154 -26.98 9.27 -3.50
C ASN A 154 -26.67 8.11 -2.53
N PRO A 155 -25.90 8.35 -1.44
CA PRO A 155 -25.34 7.28 -0.62
C PRO A 155 -26.39 6.40 0.08
N GLN A 156 -27.57 6.94 0.40
CA GLN A 156 -28.58 6.20 1.17
C GLN A 156 -29.31 5.12 0.37
N HIS A 157 -29.38 5.24 -0.96
CA HIS A 157 -30.09 4.28 -1.81
C HIS A 157 -29.18 3.15 -2.34
N LEU A 158 -27.87 3.38 -2.39
CA LEU A 158 -26.90 2.41 -2.91
C LEU A 158 -26.33 1.48 -1.82
N VAL A 159 -26.23 1.96 -0.58
CA VAL A 159 -25.56 1.22 0.49
C VAL A 159 -26.49 0.17 1.07
N LYS A 160 -26.22 -1.10 0.75
CA LYS A 160 -26.98 -2.26 1.28
C LYS A 160 -26.57 -2.65 2.70
N CYS A 161 -25.35 -2.30 3.11
CA CYS A 161 -24.80 -2.68 4.41
C CYS A 161 -25.32 -1.78 5.53
N VAL A 162 -25.84 -2.39 6.60
CA VAL A 162 -26.38 -1.67 7.77
C VAL A 162 -25.28 -1.17 8.72
N ASP A 163 -24.08 -1.77 8.68
CA ASP A 163 -22.99 -1.39 9.59
C ASP A 163 -22.30 -0.10 9.12
N THR A 164 -22.43 0.94 9.93
CA THR A 164 -21.81 2.25 9.66
C THR A 164 -20.38 2.36 10.17
N THR A 165 -19.85 1.33 10.84
CA THR A 165 -18.50 1.36 11.40
C THR A 165 -17.52 0.78 10.39
N VAL A 166 -16.82 1.65 9.67
CA VAL A 166 -16.00 1.30 8.52
C VAL A 166 -14.54 1.70 8.70
N ILE A 167 -13.66 1.04 7.95
CA ILE A 167 -12.22 1.33 7.89
C ILE A 167 -11.75 1.29 6.44
N TYR A 168 -10.75 2.10 6.12
CA TYR A 168 -10.11 2.14 4.80
C TYR A 168 -9.31 0.87 4.52
N ASN A 169 -9.50 0.31 3.34
CA ASN A 169 -8.73 -0.79 2.78
C ASN A 169 -7.73 -0.26 1.77
N GLN A 170 -6.45 -0.55 2.00
CA GLN A 170 -5.37 -0.08 1.13
C GLN A 170 -5.23 -0.88 -0.16
N ILE A 171 -5.86 -2.05 -0.25
CA ILE A 171 -5.73 -2.95 -1.40
C ILE A 171 -6.53 -2.43 -2.60
N ASP A 172 -7.74 -1.94 -2.36
CA ASP A 172 -8.70 -1.49 -3.38
C ASP A 172 -9.18 -0.05 -3.17
N GLU A 173 -8.55 0.66 -2.23
CA GLU A 173 -8.79 2.08 -1.92
C GLU A 173 -10.24 2.41 -1.51
N ARG A 174 -10.94 1.43 -0.93
CA ARG A 174 -12.36 1.52 -0.51
C ARG A 174 -12.52 1.39 0.99
N VAL A 175 -13.70 1.71 1.52
CA VAL A 175 -14.01 1.56 2.96
C VAL A 175 -14.98 0.43 3.21
N TYR A 176 -14.73 -0.36 4.25
CA TYR A 176 -15.55 -1.51 4.58
C TYR A 176 -15.82 -1.63 6.07
N CYS A 177 -16.97 -2.19 6.41
CA CYS A 177 -17.20 -2.66 7.77
C CYS A 177 -16.31 -3.88 8.06
N LYS A 178 -16.12 -4.21 9.34
CA LYS A 178 -15.24 -5.31 9.76
C LYS A 178 -15.55 -6.64 9.07
N LYS A 179 -16.84 -6.94 8.85
CA LYS A 179 -17.28 -8.20 8.21
C LYS A 179 -16.94 -8.22 6.72
N HIS A 180 -17.29 -7.16 6.00
CA HIS A 180 -17.06 -7.08 4.56
C HIS A 180 -15.59 -6.88 4.22
N LEU A 181 -14.82 -6.17 5.05
CA LEU A 181 -13.37 -6.08 4.89
C LEU A 181 -12.73 -7.47 4.88
N LYS A 182 -13.12 -8.33 5.83
CA LYS A 182 -12.63 -9.70 5.89
C LYS A 182 -13.01 -10.48 4.63
N GLN A 183 -14.27 -10.38 4.18
CA GLN A 183 -14.73 -11.07 2.98
C GLN A 183 -13.98 -10.64 1.71
N VAL A 184 -13.82 -9.32 1.51
CA VAL A 184 -13.10 -8.76 0.36
C VAL A 184 -11.64 -9.19 0.38
N ASN A 185 -10.97 -9.10 1.54
CA ASN A 185 -9.58 -9.55 1.67
C ASN A 185 -9.45 -11.05 1.44
N ASP A 186 -10.34 -11.87 2.02
CA ASP A 186 -10.33 -13.32 1.81
C ASP A 186 -10.52 -13.67 0.32
N GLN A 187 -11.41 -12.96 -0.39
CA GLN A 187 -11.59 -13.14 -1.83
C GLN A 187 -10.35 -12.74 -2.63
N TYR A 188 -9.78 -11.57 -2.35
CA TYR A 188 -8.56 -11.08 -2.99
C TYR A 188 -7.39 -12.05 -2.82
N PHE A 189 -7.13 -12.49 -1.59
CA PHE A 189 -6.05 -13.44 -1.32
C PHE A 189 -6.30 -14.80 -1.96
N LYS A 190 -7.55 -15.28 -2.02
CA LYS A 190 -7.90 -16.51 -2.73
C LYS A 190 -7.66 -16.39 -4.25
N SER A 191 -8.04 -15.29 -4.88
CA SER A 191 -7.78 -15.09 -6.31
C SER A 191 -6.28 -14.98 -6.60
N GLU A 192 -5.54 -14.27 -5.76
CA GLU A 192 -4.10 -14.07 -5.95
C GLU A 192 -3.32 -15.36 -5.76
N THR A 193 -3.62 -16.12 -4.69
CA THR A 193 -3.01 -17.43 -4.45
C THR A 193 -3.31 -18.43 -5.58
N ALA A 194 -4.52 -18.41 -6.15
CA ALA A 194 -4.86 -19.22 -7.31
C ALA A 194 -4.07 -18.83 -8.56
N ALA A 195 -3.91 -17.53 -8.83
CA ALA A 195 -3.12 -17.01 -9.95
C ALA A 195 -1.64 -17.40 -9.82
N ILE A 196 -1.05 -17.21 -8.64
CA ILE A 196 0.33 -17.61 -8.34
C ILE A 196 0.49 -19.13 -8.50
N SER A 197 -0.43 -19.93 -7.97
CA SER A 197 -0.38 -21.39 -8.08
C SER A 197 -0.40 -21.86 -9.54
N LYS A 198 -1.23 -21.23 -10.39
CA LYS A 198 -1.27 -21.51 -11.83
C LYS A 198 0.06 -21.17 -12.52
N ASN A 199 0.67 -20.05 -12.16
CA ASN A 199 1.98 -19.66 -12.69
C ASN A 199 3.09 -20.63 -12.26
N ILE A 200 3.09 -21.07 -11.00
CA ILE A 200 4.06 -22.06 -10.49
C ILE A 200 3.91 -23.39 -11.26
N LEU A 201 2.68 -23.85 -11.48
CA LEU A 201 2.42 -25.08 -12.22
C LEU A 201 2.91 -24.99 -13.68
N SER A 202 2.65 -23.86 -14.34
CA SER A 202 3.13 -23.57 -15.70
C SER A 202 4.66 -23.57 -15.77
N ASN A 203 5.32 -22.86 -14.86
CA ASN A 203 6.78 -22.75 -14.81
C ASN A 203 7.44 -24.10 -14.47
N THR A 204 6.82 -24.90 -13.61
CA THR A 204 7.31 -26.23 -13.25
C THR A 204 7.24 -27.18 -14.44
N SER A 205 6.16 -27.10 -15.23
CA SER A 205 6.00 -27.88 -16.47
C SER A 205 7.08 -27.51 -17.49
N GLU A 206 7.36 -26.22 -17.67
CA GLU A 206 8.41 -25.75 -18.57
C GLU A 206 9.81 -26.15 -18.08
N LEU A 207 10.08 -26.04 -16.78
CA LEU A 207 11.34 -26.50 -16.19
C LEU A 207 11.59 -28.00 -16.43
N ASN A 208 10.54 -28.82 -16.31
CA ASN A 208 10.64 -30.25 -16.60
C ASN A 208 10.93 -30.53 -18.08
N ARG A 209 10.34 -29.76 -18.99
CA ARG A 209 10.64 -29.83 -20.43
C ARG A 209 12.11 -29.47 -20.70
N LEU A 210 12.63 -28.41 -20.09
CA LEU A 210 14.03 -28.02 -20.22
C LEU A 210 14.98 -29.10 -19.70
N LYS A 211 14.69 -29.70 -18.54
CA LYS A 211 15.46 -30.84 -18.00
C LYS A 211 15.49 -32.05 -18.93
N GLN A 212 14.39 -32.33 -19.63
CA GLN A 212 14.36 -33.42 -20.63
C GLN A 212 15.21 -33.09 -21.86
N LEU A 213 15.18 -31.85 -22.33
CA LEU A 213 16.02 -31.40 -23.44
C LEU A 213 17.51 -31.47 -23.09
N GLU A 214 17.88 -31.03 -21.88
CA GLU A 214 19.26 -31.11 -21.38
C GLU A 214 19.77 -32.56 -21.37
N LYS A 215 18.96 -33.51 -20.88
CA LYS A 215 19.30 -34.94 -20.93
C LYS A 215 19.53 -35.45 -22.36
N LYS A 216 18.71 -35.02 -23.32
CA LYS A 216 18.88 -35.38 -24.74
C LYS A 216 20.18 -34.82 -25.31
N ILE A 217 20.47 -33.54 -25.06
CA ILE A 217 21.72 -32.89 -25.48
C ILE A 217 22.93 -33.62 -24.88
N GLN A 218 22.86 -34.00 -23.60
CA GLN A 218 23.95 -34.73 -22.95
C GLN A 218 24.16 -36.13 -23.56
N ALA A 219 23.08 -36.85 -23.88
CA ALA A 219 23.17 -38.14 -24.56
C ALA A 219 23.78 -38.01 -25.96
N GLU A 220 23.43 -36.96 -26.71
CA GLU A 220 23.99 -36.69 -28.03
C GLU A 220 25.48 -36.29 -27.96
N LYS A 221 25.85 -35.44 -26.99
CA LYS A 221 27.26 -35.11 -26.70
C LYS A 221 28.09 -36.35 -26.40
N ASN A 222 27.57 -37.28 -25.61
CA ASN A 222 28.24 -38.55 -25.32
C ASN A 222 28.40 -39.41 -26.58
N LYS A 223 27.38 -39.49 -27.45
CA LYS A 223 27.48 -40.18 -28.74
C LYS A 223 28.57 -39.58 -29.63
N LEU A 224 28.63 -38.26 -29.75
CA LEU A 224 29.66 -37.58 -30.53
C LEU A 224 31.06 -37.85 -29.97
N LEU A 225 31.21 -37.83 -28.63
CA LEU A 225 32.47 -38.14 -27.98
C LEU A 225 32.94 -39.58 -28.29
N THR A 226 32.04 -40.56 -28.25
CA THR A 226 32.38 -41.95 -28.61
C THR A 226 32.85 -42.07 -30.06
N LYS A 227 32.16 -41.41 -31.01
CA LYS A 227 32.55 -41.38 -32.42
C LYS A 227 33.94 -40.76 -32.62
N LEU A 228 34.23 -39.66 -31.92
CA LEU A 228 35.51 -38.98 -31.98
C LEU A 228 36.64 -39.89 -31.50
N ASN A 229 36.44 -40.59 -30.37
CA ASN A 229 37.41 -41.57 -29.85
C ASN A 229 37.64 -42.73 -30.85
N THR A 230 36.57 -43.25 -31.48
CA THR A 230 36.70 -44.32 -32.49
C THR A 230 37.50 -43.86 -33.71
N LEU A 231 37.24 -42.65 -34.21
CA LEU A 231 37.99 -42.05 -35.32
C LEU A 231 39.47 -41.88 -34.97
N GLU A 232 39.77 -41.43 -33.75
CA GLU A 232 41.15 -41.30 -33.28
C GLU A 232 41.88 -42.65 -33.25
N MET A 233 41.22 -43.70 -32.74
CA MET A 233 41.77 -45.06 -32.74
C MET A 233 41.99 -45.61 -34.15
N THR A 234 41.06 -45.33 -35.07
CA THR A 234 41.17 -45.77 -36.47
C THR A 234 42.30 -45.04 -37.19
N SER A 235 42.45 -43.73 -36.95
CA SER A 235 43.55 -42.92 -37.46
C SER A 235 44.91 -43.43 -36.97
N LYS A 236 45.04 -43.75 -35.68
CA LYS A 236 46.25 -44.37 -35.12
C LYS A 236 46.56 -45.72 -35.78
N SER A 237 45.55 -46.58 -35.93
CA SER A 237 45.71 -47.88 -36.61
C SER A 237 46.16 -47.73 -38.07
N LEU A 238 45.57 -46.79 -38.82
CA LEU A 238 45.95 -46.51 -40.21
C LEU A 238 47.39 -45.99 -40.32
N LYS A 239 47.82 -45.11 -39.40
CA LYS A 239 49.22 -44.67 -39.33
C LYS A 239 50.17 -45.85 -39.11
N ASN A 240 49.87 -46.72 -38.15
CA ASN A 240 50.67 -47.92 -37.89
C ASN A 240 50.72 -48.87 -39.11
N ARG A 241 49.58 -49.10 -39.80
CA ARG A 241 49.54 -49.93 -41.01
C ARG A 241 50.37 -49.32 -42.15
N LYS A 242 50.34 -47.99 -42.31
CA LYS A 242 51.16 -47.28 -43.30
C LYS A 242 52.66 -47.44 -43.00
N GLU A 243 53.07 -47.32 -41.73
CA GLU A 243 54.45 -47.54 -41.31
C GLU A 243 54.91 -48.99 -41.53
N GLN A 244 54.08 -49.97 -41.19
CA GLN A 244 54.35 -51.39 -41.46
C GLN A 244 54.50 -51.67 -42.96
N ALA A 245 53.59 -51.15 -43.80
CA ALA A 245 53.67 -51.30 -45.26
C ALA A 245 54.97 -50.69 -45.81
N ASN A 246 55.36 -49.51 -45.32
CA ASN A 246 56.62 -48.87 -45.70
C ASN A 246 57.84 -49.73 -45.33
N MET A 247 57.83 -50.41 -44.17
CA MET A 247 58.91 -51.35 -43.80
C MET A 247 58.98 -52.57 -44.71
N VAL A 248 57.84 -53.15 -45.11
CA VAL A 248 57.79 -54.30 -46.02
C VAL A 248 58.30 -53.94 -47.42
N CYS A 249 57.90 -52.78 -47.96
CA CYS A 249 58.38 -52.31 -49.26
C CYS A 249 59.90 -52.07 -49.27
N LYS A 250 60.47 -51.53 -48.18
CA LYS A 250 61.93 -51.39 -48.03
C LYS A 250 62.66 -52.75 -48.03
N LYS A 251 62.10 -53.78 -47.37
CA LYS A 251 62.70 -55.14 -47.36
C LYS A 251 62.64 -55.84 -48.73
N LYS A 252 61.61 -55.58 -49.55
CA LYS A 252 61.52 -56.10 -50.92
C LYS A 252 62.51 -55.42 -51.88
N ALA A 253 62.83 -54.15 -51.65
CA ALA A 253 63.85 -53.44 -52.43
C ALA A 253 65.27 -53.98 -52.19
N THR A 254 65.56 -54.49 -50.98
CA THR A 254 66.86 -55.10 -50.66
C THR A 254 66.99 -56.57 -51.08
N ASN A 255 65.89 -57.28 -51.37
CA ASN A 255 65.90 -58.70 -51.71
C ASN A 255 65.78 -59.00 -53.22
N LYS A 256 65.94 -57.99 -54.09
CA LYS A 256 65.84 -58.11 -55.55
C LYS A 256 67.17 -58.46 -56.23
N ASN A 257 68.05 -59.17 -55.53
CA ASN A 257 69.34 -59.68 -56.02
C ASN A 257 69.44 -61.22 -56.08
N SER A 258 68.34 -61.97 -55.96
CA SER A 258 68.32 -63.40 -56.29
C SER A 258 66.99 -63.79 -56.94
N GLY A 259 67.08 -64.32 -58.17
CA GLY A 259 65.95 -64.49 -59.06
C GLY A 259 65.24 -65.85 -58.97
N GLN A 260 63.93 -65.84 -59.26
CA GLN A 260 63.24 -66.75 -60.20
C GLN A 260 61.73 -66.41 -60.22
N PRO A 261 61.01 -66.62 -61.35
CA PRO A 261 59.60 -66.29 -61.48
C PRO A 261 58.70 -67.52 -61.29
N LEU A 262 57.50 -67.34 -60.70
CA LEU A 262 56.35 -68.21 -60.96
C LEU A 262 55.03 -67.44 -60.76
N LEU A 263 54.12 -67.68 -61.70
CA LEU A 263 52.74 -67.20 -61.77
C LEU A 263 51.85 -67.90 -60.73
N GLU A 264 50.90 -67.17 -60.13
CA GLU A 264 49.57 -67.74 -59.88
C GLU A 264 48.49 -66.66 -59.74
N ASN A 265 47.35 -66.95 -60.37
CA ASN A 265 46.19 -66.08 -60.52
C ASN A 265 45.40 -65.97 -59.19
N VAL A 266 45.02 -64.76 -58.78
CA VAL A 266 43.94 -64.57 -57.80
C VAL A 266 42.95 -63.52 -58.32
N ILE A 267 41.72 -63.99 -58.45
CA ILE A 267 40.54 -63.33 -59.01
C ILE A 267 40.11 -62.16 -58.10
N LEU A 268 39.99 -60.96 -58.68
CA LEU A 268 39.40 -59.79 -58.04
C LEU A 268 37.87 -59.81 -58.23
N SER A 269 37.14 -60.08 -57.15
CA SER A 269 35.70 -59.88 -57.06
C SER A 269 35.40 -58.37 -57.00
N SER A 270 34.83 -57.84 -58.08
CA SER A 270 34.33 -56.48 -58.21
C SER A 270 33.17 -56.22 -57.24
N TYR A 271 33.36 -55.26 -56.34
CA TYR A 271 32.29 -54.70 -55.50
C TYR A 271 31.70 -53.48 -56.22
N ASP A 272 30.38 -53.49 -56.36
CA ASP A 272 29.56 -52.51 -57.08
C ASP A 272 28.95 -51.53 -56.07
N PRO A 273 29.22 -50.21 -56.11
CA PRO A 273 28.56 -49.24 -55.25
C PRO A 273 27.44 -48.54 -56.04
N ASN A 274 26.29 -49.19 -56.15
CA ASN A 274 25.02 -48.55 -56.48
C ASN A 274 24.09 -48.61 -55.27
N THR A 275 24.12 -47.57 -54.43
CA THR A 275 22.98 -47.20 -53.58
C THR A 275 22.94 -45.69 -53.43
N GLY A 276 22.04 -45.08 -54.21
CA GLY A 276 20.96 -44.27 -53.68
C GLY A 276 21.35 -42.93 -53.05
N ASP A 277 21.14 -41.89 -53.83
CA ASP A 277 20.98 -40.51 -53.39
C ASP A 277 20.06 -40.39 -52.17
N SER A 278 20.55 -39.71 -51.14
CA SER A 278 19.72 -38.98 -50.18
C SER A 278 20.34 -37.61 -49.99
N VAL A 279 19.81 -36.65 -50.72
CA VAL A 279 20.06 -35.21 -50.57
C VAL A 279 19.73 -34.80 -49.13
N TYR A 280 20.76 -34.57 -48.32
CA TYR A 280 20.66 -33.72 -47.13
C TYR A 280 21.44 -32.44 -47.40
N THR A 281 20.70 -31.40 -47.79
CA THR A 281 21.16 -30.01 -47.74
C THR A 281 21.46 -29.61 -46.31
N LEU A 282 22.73 -29.31 -46.02
CA LEU A 282 23.15 -28.52 -44.87
C LEU A 282 22.64 -27.09 -45.04
N PRO A 283 21.98 -26.47 -44.03
CA PRO A 283 21.74 -25.04 -44.07
C PRO A 283 23.07 -24.32 -43.84
N GLN A 284 23.48 -23.52 -44.83
CA GLN A 284 24.48 -22.48 -44.62
C GLN A 284 23.88 -21.47 -43.65
N ASN A 285 24.41 -21.44 -42.42
CA ASN A 285 24.16 -20.35 -41.50
C ASN A 285 25.06 -19.20 -41.96
N GLU A 286 24.49 -18.33 -42.79
CA GLU A 286 25.06 -17.03 -43.08
C GLU A 286 25.22 -16.26 -41.77
N LEU A 287 26.46 -15.84 -41.52
CA LEU A 287 26.79 -14.90 -40.47
C LEU A 287 26.22 -13.53 -40.89
N SER A 288 24.93 -13.32 -40.63
CA SER A 288 24.27 -12.05 -40.89
C SER A 288 24.79 -11.01 -39.89
N THR A 289 25.35 -9.95 -40.45
CA THR A 289 25.61 -8.66 -39.80
C THR A 289 24.40 -8.19 -38.97
N PRO A 290 24.60 -7.37 -37.92
CA PRO A 290 23.52 -6.95 -37.03
C PRO A 290 22.47 -6.17 -37.82
N SER A 291 21.41 -6.88 -38.20
CA SER A 291 20.25 -6.31 -38.88
C SER A 291 19.65 -5.28 -37.95
N LYS A 292 19.53 -4.03 -38.42
CA LYS A 292 18.88 -2.92 -37.72
C LYS A 292 17.50 -3.38 -37.25
N VAL A 293 17.40 -3.76 -35.97
CA VAL A 293 16.14 -4.15 -35.34
C VAL A 293 15.23 -2.94 -35.39
N ARG A 294 14.22 -3.00 -36.25
CA ARG A 294 13.22 -1.94 -36.33
C ARG A 294 12.33 -2.05 -35.09
N PRO A 295 12.15 -0.97 -34.32
CA PRO A 295 11.38 -1.04 -33.09
C PRO A 295 9.90 -1.35 -33.42
N GLN A 296 9.40 -2.45 -32.86
CA GLN A 296 8.01 -2.89 -32.98
C GLN A 296 7.22 -2.46 -31.75
N CYS A 297 5.91 -2.29 -31.91
CA CYS A 297 5.01 -1.93 -30.83
C CYS A 297 4.88 -3.07 -29.81
N ILE A 298 5.00 -2.76 -28.52
CA ILE A 298 4.94 -3.76 -27.43
C ILE A 298 3.52 -4.10 -26.92
N ALA A 299 2.48 -3.45 -27.46
CA ALA A 299 1.11 -3.65 -26.99
C ALA A 299 0.51 -4.97 -27.50
N PHE A 300 -0.43 -5.54 -26.75
CA PHE A 300 -1.21 -6.71 -27.14
C PHE A 300 -2.63 -6.29 -27.54
N THR A 301 -3.16 -6.89 -28.60
CA THR A 301 -4.55 -6.65 -29.01
C THR A 301 -5.48 -7.58 -28.25
N ASN A 302 -6.40 -7.03 -27.45
CA ASN A 302 -7.46 -7.79 -26.80
C ASN A 302 -8.60 -8.06 -27.78
N SER A 303 -8.40 -8.99 -28.73
CA SER A 303 -9.52 -9.63 -29.40
C SER A 303 -9.75 -10.98 -28.76
N SER A 304 -10.93 -11.15 -28.17
CA SER A 304 -11.47 -12.31 -27.47
C SER A 304 -10.72 -13.64 -27.66
N LYS A 305 -10.18 -14.13 -26.54
CA LYS A 305 -9.57 -15.44 -26.27
C LYS A 305 -8.09 -15.69 -26.61
N ASP A 306 -7.40 -14.87 -27.41
CA ASP A 306 -5.94 -14.99 -27.59
C ASP A 306 -5.25 -13.62 -27.71
N SER A 307 -4.39 -13.27 -26.75
CA SER A 307 -3.59 -12.03 -26.81
C SER A 307 -2.48 -12.17 -27.85
N LYS A 308 -2.63 -11.50 -29.00
CA LYS A 308 -1.60 -11.44 -30.04
C LYS A 308 -0.80 -10.14 -29.93
N PRO A 309 0.54 -10.17 -30.09
CA PRO A 309 1.37 -8.97 -30.07
C PRO A 309 1.07 -8.08 -31.27
N CYS A 310 1.08 -6.77 -31.06
CA CYS A 310 0.84 -5.79 -32.09
C CYS A 310 1.97 -5.80 -33.13
N LYS A 311 1.62 -6.07 -34.40
CA LYS A 311 2.58 -6.09 -35.51
C LYS A 311 2.91 -4.71 -36.10
N CYS A 312 2.46 -3.63 -35.47
CA CYS A 312 2.70 -2.27 -35.96
C CYS A 312 4.10 -1.77 -35.59
N LYS A 313 4.64 -0.85 -36.41
CA LYS A 313 5.91 -0.16 -36.09
C LYS A 313 5.70 0.82 -34.95
N SER A 314 6.68 0.93 -34.05
CA SER A 314 6.64 1.95 -33.00
C SER A 314 6.89 3.34 -33.60
N VAL A 315 6.37 4.38 -32.93
CA VAL A 315 6.65 5.76 -33.31
C VAL A 315 8.06 6.13 -32.85
N LYS A 316 8.77 6.99 -33.60
CA LYS A 316 10.12 7.44 -33.22
C LYS A 316 10.08 8.07 -31.82
N GLY A 317 10.85 7.53 -30.88
CA GLY A 317 10.86 7.96 -29.47
C GLY A 317 9.77 7.36 -28.59
N SER A 318 8.98 6.39 -29.06
CA SER A 318 7.98 5.67 -28.27
C SER A 318 8.07 4.16 -28.50
N VAL A 319 7.69 3.40 -27.47
CA VAL A 319 7.54 1.92 -27.55
C VAL A 319 6.17 1.51 -28.11
N TYR A 320 5.26 2.45 -28.32
CA TYR A 320 3.92 2.20 -28.84
C TYR A 320 3.76 2.71 -30.29
N CYS A 321 2.89 2.05 -31.06
CA CYS A 321 2.45 2.55 -32.36
C CYS A 321 1.39 3.66 -32.19
N THR A 322 1.07 4.37 -33.26
CA THR A 322 0.05 5.44 -33.25
C THR A 322 -1.31 4.98 -32.70
N ARG A 323 -1.71 3.73 -32.92
CA ARG A 323 -2.96 3.16 -32.40
C ARG A 323 -2.95 2.89 -30.89
N HIS A 324 -1.77 2.70 -30.30
CA HIS A 324 -1.61 2.36 -28.88
C HIS A 324 -0.96 3.48 -28.06
N LYS A 325 -0.62 4.62 -28.68
CA LYS A 325 -0.03 5.78 -28.01
C LYS A 325 -1.01 6.44 -27.01
N ASN A 326 -2.32 6.35 -27.28
CA ASN A 326 -3.36 6.98 -26.45
C ASN A 326 -3.85 6.10 -25.29
N ILE A 327 -3.33 4.88 -25.11
CA ILE A 327 -3.77 3.99 -24.01
C ILE A 327 -3.13 4.40 -22.66
N PHE A 328 -2.06 5.20 -22.70
CA PHE A 328 -1.38 5.73 -21.50
C PHE A 328 -1.28 7.27 -21.50
N GLY A 329 -2.21 7.96 -22.16
CA GLY A 329 -2.24 9.42 -22.18
C GLY A 329 -2.69 10.01 -20.84
N MET A 330 -1.73 10.36 -19.99
CA MET A 330 -1.72 11.62 -19.24
C MET A 330 -0.81 12.60 -19.96
#